data_AF-A0A9N9SCB0-F1
#
_entry.id   AF-A0A9N9SCB0-F1
#
_cell.length_a   1.000
_cell.length_b   1.000
_cell.length_c   1.000
_cell.angle_alpha   90.00
_cell.angle_beta   90.00
_cell.angle_gamma   90.00
#
_symmetry.space_group_name_H-M   'P 1'
#
loop_
_entity.id
_entity.type
_entity.pdbx_description
1 polymer ?
#
loop_
_entity_poly.entity_id
_entity_poly.type
_entity_poly.pdbx_seq_one_letter_code
_entity_poly.pdbx_strand_id
1 'polypeptide(L)'
;MLMELHLPPTNLTLLKAPDINPEILKAIPSNTHKKDKFQQQNQSQLGKGLAALGAGINILLKEEDNKENKNTVLGLLSETGNLLTDVHYNMSLTRRGLITPTLSKTVKELTSAPPIEKLLFGSNLGERIKTAKAVERSVVGLEPKTDTVFKILVNYQVQAHQVVVHIREVIL
;
A
#
# COMPACT_ATOMS: atom_id res chain seq x y z
N MET A 1 28.69 -12.79 9.23
CA MET A 1 27.22 -12.89 9.35
C MET A 1 26.69 -13.34 7.99
N LEU A 2 25.88 -14.40 7.89
CA LEU A 2 25.41 -15.03 6.62
C LEU A 2 24.73 -14.08 5.59
N MET A 3 24.53 -12.81 5.94
CA MET A 3 23.81 -11.81 5.15
C MET A 3 24.54 -11.31 3.90
N GLU A 4 25.85 -11.55 3.75
CA GLU A 4 26.61 -11.14 2.56
C GLU A 4 26.73 -12.24 1.50
N LEU A 5 26.43 -13.50 1.86
CA LEU A 5 26.73 -14.66 1.00
C LEU A 5 25.65 -14.95 -0.06
N HIS A 6 24.44 -14.42 0.13
CA HIS A 6 23.27 -14.76 -0.69
C HIS A 6 22.52 -13.51 -1.14
N LEU A 7 23.12 -12.74 -2.03
CA LEU A 7 22.39 -11.69 -2.75
C LEU A 7 21.32 -12.33 -3.65
N PRO A 8 20.09 -11.79 -3.70
CA PRO A 8 19.12 -12.24 -4.67
C PRO A 8 19.72 -12.18 -6.08
N PRO A 9 19.60 -13.27 -6.87
CA PRO A 9 19.98 -13.30 -8.27
C PRO A 9 19.44 -12.07 -9.01
N THR A 10 20.19 -11.54 -9.97
CA THR A 10 19.82 -10.31 -10.69
C THR A 10 18.45 -10.40 -11.38
N ASN A 11 17.98 -11.61 -11.68
CA ASN A 11 16.67 -11.92 -12.24
C ASN A 11 15.52 -11.98 -11.22
N LEU A 12 15.78 -11.98 -9.91
CA LEU A 12 14.76 -12.03 -8.85
C LEU A 12 14.61 -10.68 -8.14
N THR A 13 14.36 -9.63 -8.92
CA THR A 13 14.29 -8.26 -8.39
C THR A 13 13.14 -8.04 -7.39
N LEU A 14 12.09 -8.85 -7.46
CA LEU A 14 10.92 -8.77 -6.56
C LEU A 14 11.11 -9.47 -5.21
N LEU A 15 12.18 -10.25 -5.05
CA LEU A 15 12.59 -10.77 -3.74
C LEU A 15 13.35 -9.71 -2.92
N LYS A 16 13.64 -8.55 -3.49
CA LYS A 16 14.11 -7.40 -2.71
C LYS A 16 12.91 -6.77 -2.03
N ALA A 17 13.08 -6.41 -0.76
CA ALA A 17 12.07 -5.64 -0.05
C ALA A 17 11.85 -4.30 -0.78
N PRO A 18 10.60 -3.94 -1.11
CA PRO A 18 10.31 -2.70 -1.82
C PRO A 18 10.68 -1.48 -0.98
N ASP A 19 11.19 -0.44 -1.65
CA ASP A 19 11.52 0.83 -1.02
C ASP A 19 10.27 1.67 -0.79
N ILE A 20 10.27 2.50 0.25
CA ILE A 20 9.21 3.51 0.41
C ILE A 20 9.33 4.51 -0.75
N ASN A 21 8.20 4.89 -1.34
CA ASN A 21 8.14 5.98 -2.31
C ASN A 21 8.73 7.29 -1.74
N PRO A 22 9.53 8.04 -2.50
CA PRO A 22 10.19 9.26 -2.00
C PRO A 22 9.20 10.33 -1.55
N GLU A 23 8.01 10.40 -2.14
CA GLU A 23 6.93 11.30 -1.74
C GLU A 23 6.39 10.94 -0.36
N ILE A 24 6.21 9.65 -0.09
CA ILE A 24 5.73 9.13 1.19
C ILE A 24 6.80 9.30 2.26
N LEU A 25 8.06 9.01 1.93
CA LEU A 25 9.19 9.15 2.85
C LEU A 25 9.29 10.57 3.43
N LYS A 26 9.01 11.59 2.62
CA LYS A 26 9.01 13.00 3.06
C LYS A 26 7.76 13.40 3.86
N ALA A 27 6.67 12.64 3.75
CA ALA A 27 5.39 12.96 4.36
C ALA A 27 5.17 12.28 5.72
N ILE A 28 5.86 11.17 5.99
CA ILE A 28 5.65 10.39 7.22
C ILE A 28 6.49 10.89 8.41
N PRO A 29 6.02 10.70 9.66
CA PRO A 29 6.79 10.99 10.86
C PRO A 29 8.07 10.14 10.96
N SER A 30 9.10 10.67 11.62
CA SER A 30 10.39 9.98 11.81
C SER A 30 10.26 8.62 12.52
N ASN A 31 9.33 8.51 13.49
CA ASN A 31 9.04 7.25 14.17
C ASN A 31 8.46 6.19 13.22
N THR A 32 7.53 6.59 12.35
CA THR A 32 6.94 5.71 11.33
C THR A 32 8.00 5.23 10.35
N HIS A 33 8.88 6.13 9.90
CA HIS A 33 10.00 5.76 9.03
C HIS A 33 10.96 4.76 9.69
N LYS A 34 11.33 4.97 10.97
CA LYS A 34 12.17 4.02 11.72
C LYS A 34 11.54 2.63 11.81
N LYS A 35 10.24 2.55 12.11
CA LYS A 35 9.49 1.29 12.17
C LYS A 35 9.44 0.59 10.81
N ASP A 36 9.16 1.33 9.73
CA ASP A 36 9.16 0.75 8.38
C ASP A 36 10.53 0.23 8.00
N LYS A 37 11.60 0.98 8.28
CA LYS A 37 12.98 0.56 7.96
C LYS A 37 13.34 -0.77 8.62
N PHE A 38 12.94 -0.98 9.87
CA PHE A 38 13.13 -2.26 10.56
C PHE A 38 12.37 -3.40 9.86
N GLN A 39 11.11 -3.16 9.47
CA GLN A 39 10.32 -4.14 8.71
C GLN A 39 10.92 -4.43 7.33
N GLN A 40 11.42 -3.42 6.63
CA GLN A 40 12.11 -3.55 5.35
C GLN A 40 13.37 -4.40 5.49
N GLN A 41 14.14 -4.24 6.57
CA GLN A 41 15.33 -5.06 6.84
C GLN A 41 14.97 -6.53 7.04
N ASN A 42 13.94 -6.82 7.84
CA ASN A 42 13.45 -8.19 8.05
C ASN A 42 12.97 -8.81 6.74
N GLN A 43 12.23 -8.04 5.94
CA GLN A 43 11.74 -8.48 4.64
C GLN A 43 12.89 -8.76 3.67
N SER A 44 13.94 -7.92 3.69
CA SER A 44 15.13 -8.12 2.87
C SER A 44 15.90 -9.37 3.29
N GLN A 45 16.00 -9.65 4.59
CA GLN A 45 16.62 -10.87 5.09
C GLN A 45 15.85 -12.13 4.64
N LEU A 46 14.52 -12.10 4.69
CA LEU A 46 13.67 -13.17 4.15
C LEU A 46 13.91 -13.37 2.65
N GLY A 47 14.00 -12.28 1.88
CA GLY A 47 14.32 -12.33 0.45
C GLY A 47 15.67 -12.98 0.14
N LYS A 48 16.70 -12.73 0.97
CA LYS A 48 18.00 -13.42 0.88
C LYS A 48 17.89 -14.91 1.22
N GLY A 49 17.07 -15.27 2.21
CA GLY A 49 16.79 -16.66 2.55
C GLY A 49 16.12 -17.42 1.40
N LEU A 50 15.13 -16.80 0.75
CA LEU A 50 14.48 -17.32 -0.46
C LEU A 50 15.47 -17.50 -1.61
N ALA A 51 16.40 -16.56 -1.79
CA ALA A 51 17.46 -16.69 -2.79
C ALA A 51 18.39 -17.89 -2.50
N ALA A 52 18.77 -18.08 -1.24
CA ALA A 52 19.57 -19.23 -0.81
C ALA A 52 18.82 -20.56 -1.01
N LEU A 53 17.52 -20.60 -0.68
CA LEU A 53 16.64 -21.74 -0.93
C LEU A 53 16.60 -22.08 -2.43
N GLY A 54 16.40 -21.10 -3.30
CA GLY A 54 16.41 -21.28 -4.75
C GLY A 54 17.76 -21.80 -5.28
N ALA A 55 18.87 -21.33 -4.71
CA ALA A 55 20.20 -21.86 -5.04
C ALA A 55 20.34 -23.33 -4.63
N GLY A 56 19.84 -23.73 -3.45
CA GLY A 56 19.81 -25.12 -3.01
C GLY A 56 18.95 -26.02 -3.91
N ILE A 57 17.76 -25.54 -4.30
CA ILE A 57 16.89 -26.23 -5.27
C ILE A 57 17.63 -26.44 -6.60
N ASN A 58 18.33 -25.42 -7.11
CA ASN A 58 19.10 -25.53 -8.36
C ASN A 58 20.24 -26.55 -8.28
N ILE A 59 20.88 -26.72 -7.12
CA ILE A 59 21.90 -27.76 -6.90
C ILE A 59 21.23 -29.13 -6.96
N LEU A 60 20.14 -29.33 -6.20
CA LEU A 60 19.41 -30.60 -6.18
C LEU A 60 18.88 -30.98 -7.57
N LEU A 61 18.42 -30.03 -8.37
CA LEU A 61 17.94 -30.27 -9.73
C LEU A 61 19.01 -30.88 -10.64
N LYS A 62 20.30 -30.61 -10.40
CA LYS A 62 21.42 -31.15 -11.17
C LYS A 62 21.90 -32.53 -10.71
N GLU A 63 21.44 -33.01 -9.55
CA GLU A 63 21.80 -34.33 -9.02
C GLU A 63 21.12 -35.44 -9.83
N GLU A 64 21.85 -36.45 -10.31
CA GLU A 64 21.29 -37.50 -11.18
C GLU A 64 20.84 -38.76 -10.40
N ASP A 65 21.33 -38.92 -9.18
CA ASP A 65 21.08 -40.08 -8.32
C ASP A 65 19.77 -39.97 -7.52
N ASN A 66 19.17 -41.12 -7.18
CA ASN A 66 18.00 -41.26 -6.30
C ASN A 66 16.78 -40.35 -6.64
N LYS A 67 16.25 -40.51 -7.87
CA LYS A 67 15.21 -39.66 -8.46
C LYS A 67 13.90 -39.55 -7.64
N GLU A 68 13.46 -40.62 -6.99
CA GLU A 68 12.19 -40.63 -6.26
C GLU A 68 12.25 -39.74 -5.01
N ASN A 69 13.25 -39.94 -4.15
CA ASN A 69 13.45 -39.11 -2.96
C ASN A 69 13.73 -37.65 -3.33
N LYS A 70 14.49 -37.43 -4.41
CA LYS A 70 14.76 -36.08 -4.94
C LYS A 70 13.47 -35.32 -5.29
N ASN A 71 12.54 -35.96 -6.01
CA ASN A 71 11.30 -35.30 -6.42
C ASN A 71 10.44 -34.91 -5.21
N THR A 72 10.34 -35.78 -4.21
CA THR A 72 9.64 -35.49 -2.95
C THR A 72 10.25 -34.30 -2.22
N VAL A 73 11.58 -34.27 -2.09
CA VAL A 73 12.29 -33.14 -1.45
C VAL A 73 12.10 -31.84 -2.24
N LEU A 74 12.21 -31.87 -3.57
CA LEU A 74 11.97 -30.70 -4.41
C LEU A 74 10.55 -30.16 -4.28
N GLY A 75 9.55 -31.04 -4.17
CA GLY A 75 8.16 -30.66 -3.88
C GLY A 75 8.03 -29.87 -2.58
N LEU A 76 8.57 -30.42 -1.48
CA LEU A 76 8.53 -29.77 -0.15
C LEU A 76 9.28 -28.42 -0.15
N LEU A 77 10.42 -28.33 -0.82
CA LEU A 77 11.18 -27.09 -0.91
C LEU A 77 10.46 -26.03 -1.76
N SER A 78 9.76 -26.45 -2.81
CA SER A 78 8.92 -25.55 -3.62
C SER A 78 7.73 -25.02 -2.83
N GLU A 79 7.04 -25.88 -2.07
CA GLU A 79 5.96 -25.47 -1.18
C GLU A 79 6.45 -24.50 -0.11
N THR A 80 7.62 -24.80 0.48
CA THR A 80 8.29 -23.89 1.43
C THR A 80 8.59 -22.54 0.79
N GLY A 81 9.11 -22.53 -0.44
CA GLY A 81 9.36 -21.31 -1.21
C GLY A 81 8.10 -20.47 -1.38
N ASN A 82 6.98 -21.09 -1.78
CA ASN A 82 5.69 -20.43 -1.96
C ASN A 82 5.20 -19.79 -0.64
N LEU A 83 5.20 -20.54 0.46
CA LEU A 83 4.80 -20.03 1.78
C LEU A 83 5.66 -18.84 2.22
N LEU A 84 6.98 -18.92 2.01
CA LEU A 84 7.89 -17.83 2.37
C LEU A 84 7.72 -16.60 1.45
N THR A 85 7.40 -16.79 0.16
CA THR A 85 7.05 -15.67 -0.74
C THR A 85 5.74 -15.00 -0.33
N ASP A 86 4.76 -15.76 0.16
CA ASP A 86 3.52 -15.21 0.69
C ASP A 86 3.78 -14.38 1.96
N VAL A 87 4.63 -14.86 2.87
CA VAL A 87 5.08 -14.07 4.02
C VAL A 87 5.76 -12.79 3.56
N HIS A 88 6.67 -12.86 2.58
CA HIS A 88 7.35 -11.69 2.04
C HIS A 88 6.35 -10.67 1.45
N TYR A 89 5.33 -11.13 0.73
CA TYR A 89 4.27 -10.26 0.21
C TYR A 89 3.42 -9.65 1.34
N ASN A 90 3.01 -10.45 2.32
CA ASN A 90 2.24 -10.01 3.48
C ASN A 90 2.99 -8.94 4.29
N MET A 91 4.32 -9.04 4.42
CA MET A 91 5.12 -7.98 5.04
C MET A 91 4.96 -6.64 4.32
N SER A 92 4.87 -6.63 2.99
CA SER A 92 4.61 -5.41 2.21
C SER A 92 3.21 -4.85 2.52
N LEU A 93 2.20 -5.71 2.62
CA LEU A 93 0.84 -5.30 3.00
C LEU A 93 0.80 -4.73 4.42
N THR A 94 1.49 -5.36 5.38
CA THR A 94 1.62 -4.85 6.74
C THR A 94 2.31 -3.49 6.75
N ARG A 95 3.42 -3.32 6.02
CA ARG A 95 4.11 -2.02 5.89
C ARG A 95 3.18 -0.94 5.34
N ARG A 96 2.43 -1.24 4.28
CA ARG A 96 1.37 -0.34 3.77
C ARG A 96 0.37 0.01 4.88
N GLY A 97 -0.19 -1.00 5.55
CA GLY A 97 -1.19 -0.81 6.61
C GLY A 97 -0.72 0.05 7.80
N LEU A 98 0.58 0.05 8.10
CA LEU A 98 1.17 0.87 9.15
C LEU A 98 1.50 2.30 8.70
N ILE A 99 1.85 2.50 7.43
CA ILE A 99 2.18 3.80 6.85
C ILE A 99 0.92 4.58 6.48
N THR A 100 -0.01 3.94 5.77
CA THR A 100 -1.20 4.57 5.18
C THR A 100 -2.03 5.42 6.15
N PRO A 101 -2.25 5.02 7.42
CA PRO A 101 -3.00 5.84 8.38
C PRO A 101 -2.32 7.16 8.75
N THR A 102 -1.02 7.30 8.51
CA THR A 102 -0.25 8.52 8.82
C THR A 102 -0.28 9.57 7.70
N LEU A 103 -0.92 9.25 6.57
CA LEU A 103 -0.98 10.09 5.38
C LEU A 103 -2.25 10.96 5.36
N SER A 104 -2.22 12.03 4.57
CA SER A 104 -3.42 12.85 4.33
C SER A 104 -4.49 12.05 3.59
N LYS A 105 -5.76 12.47 3.71
CA LYS A 105 -6.91 11.81 3.08
C LYS A 105 -6.70 11.59 1.57
N THR A 106 -6.32 12.63 0.84
CA THR A 106 -6.04 12.56 -0.61
C THR A 106 -4.97 11.51 -0.92
N VAL A 107 -3.84 11.50 -0.20
CA VAL A 107 -2.76 10.55 -0.49
C VAL A 107 -3.14 9.13 -0.08
N LYS A 108 -3.89 8.97 1.02
CA LYS A 108 -4.39 7.68 1.49
C LYS A 108 -5.22 6.97 0.41
N GLU A 109 -6.14 7.67 -0.24
CA GLU A 109 -6.96 7.15 -1.35
C GLU A 109 -6.10 6.74 -2.56
N LEU A 110 -4.99 7.43 -2.79
CA LEU A 110 -4.02 7.05 -3.83
C LEU A 110 -3.14 5.86 -3.41
N THR A 111 -2.98 5.56 -2.12
CA THR A 111 -2.17 4.41 -1.69
C THR A 111 -2.90 3.07 -1.71
N SER A 112 -4.23 3.07 -1.80
CA SER A 112 -5.02 1.86 -2.02
C SER A 112 -4.97 1.46 -3.50
N ALA A 113 -4.73 0.17 -3.78
CA ALA A 113 -4.83 -0.49 -5.09
C ALA A 113 -3.62 -0.60 -6.04
N PRO A 114 -2.48 0.12 -5.95
CA PRO A 114 -1.39 -0.13 -6.89
C PRO A 114 -0.67 -1.46 -6.60
N PRO A 115 -0.17 -2.18 -7.62
CA PRO A 115 0.71 -3.32 -7.43
C PRO A 115 1.93 -2.97 -6.55
N ILE A 116 2.42 -3.96 -5.79
CA ILE A 116 3.70 -3.82 -5.08
C ILE A 116 4.79 -4.19 -6.07
N GLU A 117 5.65 -3.23 -6.38
CA GLU A 117 6.76 -3.40 -7.33
C GLU A 117 8.09 -3.13 -6.60
N LYS A 118 9.03 -2.43 -7.24
CA LYS A 118 10.23 -1.90 -6.58
C LYS A 118 9.89 -0.86 -5.51
N LEU A 119 8.81 -0.11 -5.70
CA LEU A 119 8.30 0.86 -4.72
C LEU A 119 7.04 0.34 -4.05
N LEU A 120 6.97 0.54 -2.73
CA LEU A 120 5.95 -0.03 -1.86
C LEU A 120 4.53 0.38 -2.26
N PHE A 121 4.32 1.59 -2.79
CA PHE A 121 3.02 2.10 -3.26
C PHE A 121 2.94 2.26 -4.78
N GLY A 122 3.79 1.54 -5.51
CA GLY A 122 3.83 1.56 -6.97
C GLY A 122 4.66 2.71 -7.53
N SER A 123 5.22 2.51 -8.73
CA SER A 123 6.19 3.43 -9.34
C SER A 123 5.58 4.77 -9.78
N ASN A 124 4.27 4.80 -10.07
CA ASN A 124 3.56 5.97 -10.59
C ASN A 124 2.88 6.83 -9.50
N LEU A 125 3.16 6.62 -8.22
CA LEU A 125 2.50 7.36 -7.13
C LEU A 125 2.65 8.88 -7.28
N GLY A 126 3.85 9.36 -7.62
CA GLY A 126 4.10 10.80 -7.80
C GLY A 126 3.25 11.44 -8.89
N GLU A 127 3.06 10.74 -10.02
CA GLU A 127 2.17 11.18 -11.11
C GLU A 127 0.72 11.22 -10.65
N ARG A 128 0.27 10.18 -9.95
CA ARG A 128 -1.09 10.10 -9.40
C ARG A 128 -1.38 11.22 -8.41
N ILE A 129 -0.40 11.59 -7.57
CA ILE A 129 -0.52 12.74 -6.67
C ILE A 129 -0.63 14.05 -7.46
N LYS A 130 0.17 14.24 -8.51
CA LYS A 130 0.09 15.45 -9.36
C LYS A 130 -1.27 15.55 -10.05
N THR A 131 -1.75 14.45 -10.64
CA THR A 131 -3.05 14.37 -11.30
C THR A 131 -4.18 14.66 -10.32
N ALA A 132 -4.18 14.05 -9.13
CA ALA A 132 -5.18 14.30 -8.10
C ALA A 132 -5.24 15.79 -7.71
N LYS A 133 -4.08 16.43 -7.48
CA LYS A 133 -4.02 17.87 -7.19
C LYS A 133 -4.51 18.75 -8.33
N ALA A 134 -4.27 18.35 -9.59
CA ALA A 134 -4.77 19.08 -10.75
C ALA A 134 -6.29 18.99 -10.88
N VAL A 135 -6.85 17.80 -10.60
CA VAL A 135 -8.30 17.57 -10.56
C VAL A 135 -8.94 18.38 -9.43
N GLU A 136 -8.40 18.34 -8.21
CA GLU A 136 -8.89 19.13 -7.07
C GLU A 136 -8.96 20.63 -7.39
N ARG A 137 -7.95 21.18 -8.08
CA ARG A 137 -7.96 22.60 -8.53
C ARG A 137 -9.03 22.88 -9.58
N SER A 138 -9.30 21.93 -10.46
CA SER A 138 -10.29 22.09 -11.54
C SER A 138 -11.72 21.99 -11.03
N VAL A 139 -11.96 21.16 -9.99
CA VAL A 139 -13.27 21.02 -9.34
C VAL A 139 -13.75 22.34 -8.73
N VAL A 140 -12.87 23.14 -8.14
CA VAL A 140 -13.22 24.47 -7.59
C VAL A 140 -13.86 25.40 -8.64
N GLY A 141 -13.54 25.23 -9.94
CA GLY A 141 -14.16 25.98 -11.03
C GLY A 141 -15.44 25.38 -11.60
N LEU A 142 -15.74 24.12 -11.26
CA LEU A 142 -16.90 23.34 -11.74
C LEU A 142 -17.98 23.18 -10.68
N GLU A 143 -17.67 23.47 -9.41
CA GLU A 143 -18.67 23.47 -8.35
C GLU A 143 -19.82 24.39 -8.75
N PRO A 144 -21.08 23.92 -8.65
CA PRO A 144 -22.23 24.78 -8.90
C PRO A 144 -22.09 25.98 -7.98
N LYS A 145 -22.12 27.19 -8.54
CA LYS A 145 -22.21 28.42 -7.76
C LYS A 145 -23.49 28.32 -6.95
N THR A 146 -23.39 27.83 -5.72
CA THR A 146 -24.51 27.90 -4.80
C THR A 146 -24.62 29.36 -4.44
N ASP A 147 -25.56 30.03 -5.07
CA ASP A 147 -25.87 31.42 -4.78
C ASP A 147 -26.10 31.50 -3.27
N THR A 148 -25.25 32.24 -2.58
CA THR A 148 -25.34 32.37 -1.11
C THR A 148 -26.69 32.97 -0.74
N VAL A 149 -27.24 33.82 -1.62
CA VAL A 149 -28.61 34.34 -1.56
C VAL A 149 -29.65 33.21 -1.62
N PHE A 150 -29.49 32.22 -2.49
CA PHE A 150 -30.43 31.09 -2.59
C PHE A 150 -30.45 30.24 -1.31
N LYS A 151 -29.28 29.95 -0.73
CA LYS A 151 -29.19 29.23 0.56
C LYS A 151 -29.85 30.02 1.71
N ILE A 152 -29.65 31.34 1.75
CA ILE A 152 -30.29 32.20 2.76
C ILE A 152 -31.81 32.20 2.57
N LEU A 153 -32.31 32.36 1.34
CA LEU A 153 -33.75 32.35 1.06
C LEU A 153 -34.42 31.01 1.41
N VAL A 154 -33.77 29.89 1.09
CA VAL A 154 -34.28 28.56 1.46
C VAL A 154 -34.33 28.40 2.99
N ASN A 155 -33.30 28.82 3.73
CA ASN A 155 -33.33 28.78 5.19
C ASN A 155 -34.41 29.68 5.81
N TYR A 156 -34.61 30.89 5.27
CA TYR A 156 -35.68 31.79 5.73
C TYR A 156 -37.08 31.19 5.48
N GLN A 157 -37.30 30.58 4.32
CA GLN A 157 -38.57 29.91 3.99
C GLN A 157 -38.86 28.73 4.93
N VAL A 158 -37.85 27.92 5.23
CA VAL A 158 -37.98 26.78 6.15
C VAL A 158 -38.29 27.25 7.58
N GLN A 159 -37.62 28.31 8.06
CA GLN A 159 -37.91 28.89 9.37
C GLN A 159 -39.32 29.50 9.44
N ALA A 160 -39.74 30.24 8.41
CA ALA A 160 -41.09 30.81 8.35
C ALA A 160 -42.16 29.70 8.37
N HIS A 161 -41.93 28.60 7.65
CA HIS A 161 -42.86 27.46 7.66
C HIS A 161 -42.94 26.81 9.04
N GLN A 162 -41.82 26.58 9.72
CA GLN A 162 -41.83 26.02 11.08
C GLN A 162 -42.56 26.93 12.09
N VAL A 163 -42.40 28.25 11.98
CA VAL A 163 -43.12 29.20 12.84
C VAL A 163 -44.63 29.11 12.59
N VAL A 164 -45.07 29.04 11.33
CA VAL A 164 -46.50 28.91 11.00
C VAL A 164 -47.09 27.59 11.48
N VAL A 165 -46.34 26.49 11.36
CA VAL A 165 -46.76 25.17 11.88
C VAL A 165 -46.88 25.21 13.39
N HIS A 166 -45.89 25.78 14.09
CA HIS A 166 -45.91 25.89 15.54
C HIS A 166 -47.07 26.76 16.05
N ILE A 167 -47.35 27.89 15.40
CA ILE A 167 -48.50 28.75 15.75
C ILE A 167 -49.83 27.99 15.58
N ARG A 168 -49.96 27.17 14.53
CA ARG A 168 -51.15 26.34 14.32
C ARG A 168 -51.34 25.28 15.41
N GLU A 169 -50.26 24.66 15.89
CA GLU A 169 -50.31 23.67 16.96
C GLU A 169 -50.61 24.26 18.34
N VAL A 170 -50.34 25.56 18.56
CA VAL A 170 -50.55 26.23 19.84
C VAL A 170 -51.94 26.88 19.93
N ILE A 171 -52.55 27.24 18.78
CA ILE A 171 -53.82 27.99 18.72
C ILE A 171 -55.04 27.07 18.47
N LEU A 172 -54.84 25.82 18.03
CA LEU A 172 -55.89 24.80 17.86
C LEU A 172 -55.79 23.74 18.97
#